data_AF-A0A968A4D7-F1
#
_entry.id   AF-A0A968A4D7-F1
#
_cell.length_a   1.000
_cell.length_b   1.000
_cell.length_c   1.000
_cell.angle_alpha   90.00
_cell.angle_beta   90.00
_cell.angle_gamma   90.00
#
_symmetry.space_group_name_H-M   'P 1'
#
loop_
_entity.id
_entity.type
_entity.pdbx_description
1 polymer ?
#
loop_
_entity_poly.entity_id
_entity_poly.type
_entity_poly.pdbx_seq_one_letter_code
_entity_poly.pdbx_strand_id
1 'polypeptide(L)' 'MMADQIILSEVFKGWEGQQTSLVNTIEPLTSEQLRWRPAEGLNSVGELARHISMGRIGWFARMDAPGS' A
#
# COMPACT_ATOMS: atom_id res chain seq x y z
N MET A 1 -4.25 23.50 -14.42
CA MET A 1 -3.25 22.73 -15.22
C MET A 1 -1.91 22.57 -14.52
N MET A 2 -1.10 23.61 -14.28
CA MET A 2 0.20 23.41 -13.59
C MET A 2 0.05 22.99 -12.11
N ALA A 3 -0.90 23.58 -11.38
CA ALA A 3 -1.13 23.24 -9.97
C ALA A 3 -1.60 21.78 -9.79
N ASP A 4 -2.47 21.29 -10.68
CA ASP A 4 -3.00 19.92 -10.61
C ASP A 4 -1.91 18.86 -10.85
N GLN A 5 -0.98 19.13 -11.77
CA GLN A 5 0.18 18.26 -12.01
C GLN A 5 1.13 18.23 -10.82
N ILE A 6 1.37 19.38 -10.17
CA ILE A 6 2.20 19.47 -8.96
C ILE A 6 1.58 18.63 -7.83
N ILE A 7 0.27 18.77 -7.61
CA ILE A 7 -0.45 17.99 -6.58
C ILE A 7 -0.35 16.49 -6.84
N LEU A 8 -0.57 16.05 -8.09
CA LEU A 8 -0.49 14.64 -8.42
C LEU A 8 0.93 14.08 -8.27
N SER A 9 1.96 14.87 -8.62
CA SER A 9 3.36 14.45 -8.42
C SER A 9 3.73 14.29 -6.93
N GLU A 10 3.23 15.16 -6.06
CA GLU A 10 3.47 15.05 -4.61
C GLU A 10 2.72 13.84 -4.02
N VAL A 11 1.50 13.56 -4.51
CA VAL A 11 0.76 12.33 -4.13
C VAL A 11 1.54 11.09 -4.53
N PHE A 12 2.04 11.01 -5.77
CA PHE A 12 2.82 9.85 -6.23
C PHE A 12 4.14 9.68 -5.48
N LYS A 13 4.84 10.77 -5.17
CA LYS A 13 6.07 10.74 -4.37
C LYS A 13 5.82 10.26 -2.95
N GLY A 14 4.79 10.79 -2.28
CA GLY A 14 4.39 10.36 -0.95
C GLY A 14 4.01 8.88 -0.92
N TRP A 15 3.27 8.44 -1.95
CA TRP A 15 2.96 7.03 -2.13
C TRP A 15 4.21 6.19 -2.31
N GLU A 16 5.16 6.59 -3.16
CA GLU A 16 6.40 5.82 -3.39
C GLU A 16 7.15 5.60 -2.07
N GLY A 17 7.33 6.67 -1.29
CA GLY A 17 7.92 6.57 0.05
C GLY A 17 7.18 5.59 0.96
N GLN A 18 5.84 5.65 0.99
CA GLN A 18 5.02 4.72 1.77
C GLN A 18 5.22 3.26 1.32
N GLN A 19 5.26 3.01 0.02
CA GLN A 19 5.45 1.66 -0.53
C GLN A 19 6.84 1.12 -0.20
N THR A 20 7.89 1.95 -0.30
CA THR A 20 9.24 1.59 0.11
C THR A 20 9.30 1.24 1.60
N SER A 21 8.67 2.05 2.47
CA SER A 21 8.59 1.75 3.90
C SER A 21 7.86 0.43 4.17
N LEU A 22 6.77 0.16 3.44
CA LEU A 22 6.01 -1.08 3.60
C LEU A 22 6.85 -2.31 3.19
N VAL A 23 7.51 -2.25 2.03
CA VAL A 23 8.39 -3.32 1.55
C VAL A 23 9.52 -3.57 2.54
N ASN A 24 10.23 -2.53 2.98
CA ASN A 24 11.34 -2.66 3.94
C ASN A 24 10.89 -3.20 5.31
N THR A 25 9.62 -2.99 5.67
CA THR A 25 9.05 -3.53 6.92
C THR A 25 8.71 -5.02 6.79
N ILE A 26 8.23 -5.45 5.61
CA ILE A 26 7.75 -6.81 5.37
C ILE A 26 8.88 -7.76 4.98
N GLU A 27 9.85 -7.30 4.17
CA GLU A 27 10.95 -8.10 3.63
C GLU A 27 11.71 -8.92 4.69
N PRO A 28 12.04 -8.39 5.88
CA PRO A 28 12.77 -9.17 6.88
C PRO A 28 11.89 -10.16 7.67
N LEU A 29 10.57 -10.16 7.47
CA LEU A 29 9.66 -10.99 8.26
C LEU A 29 9.62 -12.44 7.75
N THR A 30 9.63 -13.38 8.69
CA THR A 30 9.42 -14.79 8.37
C THR A 30 7.95 -15.08 8.06
N SER A 31 7.70 -16.21 7.40
CA SER A 31 6.33 -16.68 7.15
C SER A 31 5.52 -16.88 8.44
N GLU A 32 6.16 -17.19 9.56
CA GLU A 32 5.48 -17.30 10.85
C GLU A 32 5.05 -15.93 11.38
N GLN A 33 5.93 -14.93 11.31
CA GLN A 33 5.61 -13.56 11.69
C GLN A 33 4.49 -12.97 10.82
N LEU A 34 4.47 -13.30 9.52
CA LEU A 34 3.38 -12.89 8.63
C LEU A 34 2.03 -13.56 8.97
N ARG A 35 2.04 -14.72 9.62
CA ARG A 35 0.83 -15.42 10.09
C ARG A 35 0.36 -14.96 11.47
N TRP A 36 1.18 -14.20 12.21
CA TRP A 36 0.81 -13.72 13.54
C TRP A 36 -0.44 -12.85 13.48
N ARG A 37 -1.33 -13.04 14.47
CA ARG A 37 -2.56 -12.27 14.68
C ARG A 37 -2.55 -11.70 16.10
N PRO A 38 -3.01 -10.44 16.30
CA PRO A 38 -3.09 -9.85 17.64
C PRO A 38 -4.23 -10.44 18.49
N ALA A 39 -5.32 -10.87 17.87
CA ALA A 39 -6.45 -11.54 18.53
C ALA A 39 -7.24 -12.37 17.51
N GLU A 40 -8.11 -13.25 18.01
CA GLU A 40 -9.08 -13.98 17.18
C GLU A 40 -9.98 -13.00 16.41
N GLY A 41 -10.25 -13.30 15.14
CA GLY A 41 -11.07 -12.46 14.26
C GLY A 41 -10.38 -11.21 13.70
N LEU A 42 -9.15 -10.90 14.10
CA LEU A 42 -8.36 -9.80 13.52
C LEU A 42 -7.42 -10.29 12.41
N ASN A 43 -7.12 -9.43 11.44
CA ASN A 43 -6.20 -9.73 10.35
C ASN A 43 -4.79 -10.07 10.85
N SER A 44 -4.11 -10.98 10.16
CA SER A 44 -2.69 -11.22 10.38
C SER A 44 -1.84 -10.08 9.83
N VAL A 45 -0.56 -10.05 10.19
CA VAL A 45 0.40 -9.08 9.63
C VAL A 45 0.43 -9.14 8.10
N GLY A 46 0.49 -10.34 7.52
CA GLY A 46 0.49 -10.53 6.07
C GLY A 46 -0.82 -10.10 5.40
N GLU A 47 -1.96 -10.30 6.04
CA GLU A 47 -3.26 -9.85 5.52
C GLU A 47 -3.38 -8.32 5.52
N LEU A 48 -2.88 -7.65 6.57
CA LEU A 48 -2.79 -6.20 6.63
C LEU A 48 -1.85 -5.64 5.56
N ALA A 49 -0.67 -6.24 5.41
CA ALA A 49 0.27 -5.89 4.35
C ALA A 49 -0.35 -5.99 2.96
N ARG A 50 -1.08 -7.08 2.68
CA ARG A 50 -1.83 -7.27 1.43
C ARG A 50 -2.90 -6.21 1.24
N HIS A 51 -3.69 -5.92 2.28
CA HIS A 51 -4.76 -4.92 2.23
C HIS A 51 -4.22 -3.53 1.90
N ILE A 52 -3.16 -3.09 2.59
CA ILE A 52 -2.52 -1.78 2.34
C ILE A 52 -1.97 -1.72 0.91
N SER A 53 -1.28 -2.76 0.47
CA SER A 53 -0.69 -2.82 -0.89
C SER A 53 -1.76 -2.72 -2.00
N MET A 54 -2.92 -3.35 -1.82
CA MET A 54 -4.02 -3.29 -2.78
C MET A 54 -4.72 -1.93 -2.84
N GLY A 55 -4.54 -1.06 -1.84
CA GLY A 55 -5.19 0.26 -1.78
C GLY A 55 -4.90 1.13 -3.00
N ARG A 56 -3.65 1.09 -3.51
CA ARG A 56 -3.22 1.82 -4.73
C ARG A 56 -3.93 1.31 -5.97
N ILE A 57 -3.97 -0.01 -6.18
CA ILE A 57 -4.66 -0.64 -7.31
C ILE A 57 -6.14 -0.26 -7.29
N GLY A 58 -6.76 -0.37 -6.12
CA GLY A 58 -8.16 0.01 -5.95
C GLY A 58 -8.43 1.50 -6.12
N TRP A 59 -7.45 2.39 -5.95
CA TRP A 59 -7.60 3.81 -6.26
C TRP A 59 -7.53 4.07 -7.76
N PHE A 60 -6.52 3.51 -8.45
CA PHE A 60 -6.40 3.65 -9.92
C PHE A 60 -7.64 3.11 -10.64
N ALA A 61 -8.14 1.94 -10.23
CA ALA A 61 -9.37 1.36 -10.78
C ALA A 61 -10.61 2.24 -10.54
N ARG A 62 -10.69 2.97 -9.42
CA ARG A 62 -11.82 3.87 -9.11
C ARG A 62 -11.78 5.19 -9.87
N MET A 63 -10.60 5.64 -10.27
CA MET A 63 -10.40 6.91 -10.95
C MET A 63 -10.61 6.84 -12.46
N ASP A 64 -10.91 5.65 -13.01
CA ASP A 64 -10.88 5.37 -14.46
C ASP A 64 -9.57 5.91 -15.09
N ALA A 65 -8.47 5.79 -14.33
CA ALA A 65 -7.20 6.35 -14.71
C ALA A 65 -6.69 5.59 -15.95
N PRO A 66 -6.21 6.28 -17.01
CA PRO A 66 -5.73 5.60 -18.21
C PRO A 66 -4.65 4.56 -17.86
N GLY A 67 -4.89 3.29 -18.20
CA GLY A 67 -3.95 2.19 -18.01
C GLY A 67 -4.10 1.37 -16.71
N SER A 68 -5.23 1.45 -16.01
CA SER A 68 -5.66 0.38 -15.08
C SER A 68 -5.99 -0.92 -15.81
#